data_AF-A0A915I571-F1
#
_entry.id   AF-A0A915I571-F1
#
_cell.length_a   1.000
_cell.length_b   1.000
_cell.length_c   1.000
_cell.angle_alpha   90.00
_cell.angle_beta   90.00
_cell.angle_gamma   90.00
#
_symmetry.space_group_name_H-M   'P 1'
#
loop_
_entity.id
_entity.type
_entity.pdbx_description
1 polymer ?
#
loop_
_entity_poly.entity_id
_entity_poly.type
_entity_poly.pdbx_seq_one_letter_code
_entity_poly.pdbx_strand_id
1 'polypeptide(L)'
;MVQMWFLDDACSDLRLPNKCLSTVDQITLDNLASIGVLYFKINEEELEEIRRNRAYNYADEVTINKDSMVNYEEKIKMFAEEHLHTDDEIRYVAEGSGYFDVRDQDDKWIRILVETGDLIILPAGIYHRFVADK
;
A
#
# COMPACT_ATOMS: atom_id res chain seq x y z
N MET A 1 -1.45 12.83 -8.64
CA MET A 1 -1.01 11.60 -9.34
C MET A 1 -0.22 10.82 -8.32
N VAL A 2 -0.54 9.54 -8.12
CA VAL A 2 0.16 8.69 -7.15
C VAL A 2 1.64 8.57 -7.51
N GLN A 3 2.49 8.53 -6.49
CA GLN A 3 3.91 8.29 -6.68
C GLN A 3 4.22 6.81 -6.43
N MET A 4 4.93 6.20 -7.37
CA MET A 4 5.41 4.83 -7.27
C MET A 4 6.78 4.69 -7.91
N TRP A 5 7.60 3.79 -7.39
CA TRP A 5 8.98 3.58 -7.86
C TRP A 5 9.49 2.20 -7.42
N PHE A 6 10.54 1.71 -8.08
CA PHE A 6 11.25 0.54 -7.61
C PHE A 6 12.06 0.88 -6.36
N LEU A 7 12.02 0.00 -5.36
CA LEU A 7 12.78 0.15 -4.13
C LEU A 7 14.27 -0.14 -4.38
N ASP A 8 15.15 0.59 -3.70
CA ASP A 8 16.56 0.23 -3.56
C ASP A 8 16.74 -0.72 -2.36
N ASP A 9 17.01 -1.99 -2.65
CA ASP A 9 17.21 -3.04 -1.63
C ASP A 9 18.46 -2.82 -0.76
N ALA A 10 19.34 -1.87 -1.10
CA ALA A 10 20.51 -1.54 -0.29
C ALA A 10 20.18 -0.72 0.98
N CYS A 11 18.98 -0.17 1.11
CA CYS A 11 18.63 0.69 2.24
C CYS A 11 18.06 -0.07 3.44
N SER A 12 18.58 0.20 4.64
CA SER A 12 18.16 -0.46 5.88
C SER A 12 16.90 0.13 6.51
N ASP A 13 16.61 1.43 6.29
CA ASP A 13 15.44 2.08 6.88
C ASP A 13 14.28 2.13 5.89
N LEU A 14 13.31 1.24 6.07
CA LEU A 14 12.15 1.12 5.20
C LEU A 14 11.21 2.34 5.27
N ARG A 15 11.34 3.23 6.25
CA ARG A 15 10.51 4.45 6.38
C ARG A 15 10.95 5.55 5.44
N LEU A 16 12.18 5.49 4.92
CA LEU A 16 12.68 6.44 3.93
C LEU A 16 12.17 6.07 2.54
N PRO A 17 12.08 7.01 1.58
CA PRO A 17 11.56 6.71 0.24
C PRO A 17 12.28 5.58 -0.49
N ASN A 18 13.60 5.43 -0.29
CA ASN A 18 14.41 4.34 -0.89
C ASN A 18 14.20 4.17 -2.39
N LYS A 19 14.17 5.29 -3.13
CA LYS A 19 14.00 5.27 -4.59
C LYS A 19 15.25 4.67 -5.24
N CYS A 20 15.07 3.61 -6.04
CA CYS A 20 16.14 3.08 -6.86
C CYS A 20 16.59 4.13 -7.88
N LEU A 21 17.86 4.53 -7.81
CA LEU A 21 18.43 5.57 -8.69
C LEU A 21 18.84 5.03 -10.07
N SER A 22 18.93 3.70 -10.23
CA SER A 22 19.36 3.06 -11.48
C SER A 22 18.24 2.74 -12.45
N THR A 23 16.97 2.89 -12.05
CA THR A 23 15.85 2.51 -12.92
C THR A 23 15.56 3.59 -13.94
N VAL A 24 15.86 3.26 -15.20
CA VAL A 24 15.39 3.97 -16.40
C VAL A 24 13.89 3.73 -16.60
N ASP A 25 13.36 2.65 -16.03
CA ASP A 25 11.99 2.21 -16.19
C ASP A 25 11.05 2.99 -15.26
N GLN A 26 10.16 3.79 -15.87
CA GLN A 26 9.05 4.40 -15.18
C GLN A 26 7.98 3.34 -14.91
N ILE A 27 7.53 3.24 -13.65
CA ILE A 27 6.38 2.43 -13.29
C ILE A 27 5.11 3.25 -13.52
N THR A 28 4.12 2.61 -14.13
CA THR A 28 2.81 3.18 -14.42
C THR A 28 1.70 2.41 -13.67
N LEU A 29 0.51 3.00 -13.60
CA LEU A 29 -0.67 2.32 -13.06
C LEU A 29 -1.03 1.03 -13.83
N ASP A 30 -0.75 0.98 -15.14
CA ASP A 30 -0.97 -0.23 -15.93
C ASP A 30 -0.04 -1.37 -15.51
N ASN A 31 1.17 -1.05 -15.04
CA ASN A 31 2.07 -2.06 -14.46
C ASN A 31 1.45 -2.66 -13.18
N LEU A 32 0.90 -1.82 -12.28
CA LEU A 32 0.21 -2.29 -11.08
C LEU A 32 -1.05 -3.12 -11.42
N ALA A 33 -1.85 -2.66 -12.39
CA ALA A 33 -3.04 -3.37 -12.83
C ALA A 33 -2.70 -4.75 -13.43
N SER A 34 -1.56 -4.89 -14.09
CA SER A 34 -1.10 -6.17 -14.66
C SER A 34 -0.75 -7.22 -13.60
N ILE A 35 -0.45 -6.81 -12.37
CA ILE A 35 -0.27 -7.67 -11.19
C ILE A 35 -1.51 -7.68 -10.28
N GLY A 36 -2.63 -7.11 -10.76
CA GLY A 36 -3.92 -7.09 -10.07
C GLY A 36 -4.07 -6.01 -8.99
N VAL A 37 -3.04 -5.19 -8.75
CA VAL A 37 -3.12 -4.05 -7.82
C VAL A 37 -3.90 -2.92 -8.46
N LEU A 38 -4.96 -2.46 -7.79
CA LEU A 38 -5.77 -1.34 -8.25
C LEU A 38 -5.59 -0.14 -7.33
N TYR A 39 -5.57 1.04 -7.93
CA TYR A 39 -5.42 2.31 -7.23
C TYR A 39 -6.47 3.30 -7.72
N PHE A 40 -7.04 4.07 -6.79
CA PHE A 40 -7.97 5.14 -7.09
C PHE A 40 -7.67 6.35 -6.20
N LYS A 41 -7.80 7.56 -6.77
CA LYS A 41 -7.87 8.81 -5.99
C LYS A 41 -9.32 9.21 -5.90
N ILE A 42 -9.91 9.14 -4.71
CA ILE A 42 -11.35 9.26 -4.51
C ILE A 42 -11.70 10.07 -3.26
N ASN A 43 -12.95 10.53 -3.20
CA ASN A 43 -13.59 11.03 -1.98
C ASN A 43 -14.47 9.95 -1.31
N GLU A 44 -15.11 10.29 -0.20
CA GLU A 44 -15.96 9.37 0.56
C GLU A 44 -17.23 8.93 -0.20
N GLU A 45 -17.83 9.79 -1.02
CA GLU A 45 -19.02 9.43 -1.80
C GLU A 45 -18.68 8.37 -2.86
N GLU A 46 -17.53 8.55 -3.52
CA GLU A 46 -16.97 7.60 -4.49
C GLU A 46 -16.55 6.29 -3.82
N LEU A 47 -16.00 6.34 -2.60
CA LEU A 47 -15.69 5.14 -1.80
C LEU A 47 -16.95 4.31 -1.55
N GLU A 48 -18.04 4.94 -1.13
CA GLU A 48 -19.31 4.25 -0.89
C GLU A 48 -19.89 3.65 -2.17
N GLU A 49 -19.70 4.28 -3.33
CA GLU A 49 -20.06 3.70 -4.63
C GLU A 49 -19.23 2.45 -4.95
N ILE A 50 -17.90 2.52 -4.79
CA ILE A 50 -17.01 1.37 -5.02
C ILE A 50 -17.39 0.22 -4.09
N ARG A 51 -17.65 0.49 -2.81
CA ARG A 51 -18.07 -0.53 -1.83
C ARG A 51 -19.35 -1.24 -2.25
N ARG A 52 -20.37 -0.50 -2.69
CA ARG A 52 -21.62 -1.08 -3.21
C ARG A 52 -21.38 -1.93 -4.45
N ASN A 53 -20.63 -1.41 -5.42
CA ASN A 53 -20.39 -2.09 -6.70
C ASN A 53 -19.55 -3.36 -6.55
N ARG A 54 -18.67 -3.41 -5.55
CA ARG A 54 -17.78 -4.55 -5.27
C ARG A 54 -18.23 -5.44 -4.10
N ALA A 55 -19.39 -5.16 -3.52
CA ALA A 55 -19.93 -5.88 -2.36
C ALA A 55 -19.00 -5.91 -1.13
N TYR A 56 -18.29 -4.81 -0.86
CA TYR A 56 -17.46 -4.65 0.33
C TYR A 56 -18.32 -4.31 1.55
N ASN A 57 -18.87 -5.36 2.17
CA ASN A 57 -19.90 -5.25 3.21
C ASN A 57 -19.37 -4.97 4.63
N TYR A 58 -18.06 -5.04 4.84
CA TYR A 58 -17.41 -4.79 6.12
C TYR A 58 -16.34 -3.71 5.97
N ALA A 59 -16.22 -2.87 7.00
CA ALA A 59 -15.15 -1.90 7.14
C ALA A 59 -14.94 -1.61 8.63
N ASP A 60 -13.71 -1.32 8.99
CA ASP A 60 -13.30 -0.75 10.25
C ASP A 60 -12.32 0.40 10.00
N GLU A 61 -11.96 1.12 11.06
CA GLU A 61 -10.98 2.19 11.01
C GLU A 61 -9.82 1.85 11.94
N VAL A 62 -8.60 2.04 11.45
CA VAL A 62 -7.37 1.85 12.23
C VAL A 62 -6.51 3.11 12.15
N THR A 63 -6.18 3.66 13.31
CA THR A 63 -5.20 4.75 13.42
C THR A 63 -3.84 4.17 13.82
N ILE A 64 -2.87 4.23 12.92
CA ILE A 64 -1.49 3.80 13.19
C ILE A 64 -0.74 4.99 13.78
N ASN A 65 -0.74 5.09 15.10
CA ASN A 65 -0.05 6.14 15.83
C ASN A 65 0.65 5.56 17.07
N LYS A 66 1.89 5.99 17.31
CA LYS A 66 2.74 5.43 18.37
C LYS A 66 2.15 5.58 19.77
N ASP A 67 1.43 6.66 20.03
CA ASP A 67 0.94 6.99 21.36
C ASP A 67 -0.43 6.36 21.65
N SER A 68 -1.25 6.11 20.62
CA SER A 68 -2.62 5.61 20.79
C SER A 68 -2.82 4.14 20.41
N MET A 69 -1.98 3.57 19.54
CA MET A 69 -2.14 2.19 19.08
C MET A 69 -1.62 1.19 20.11
N VAL A 70 -2.49 0.30 20.58
CA VAL A 70 -2.09 -0.81 21.45
C VAL A 70 -1.14 -1.76 20.70
N ASN A 71 -0.04 -2.16 21.34
CA ASN A 71 1.01 -3.01 20.76
C ASN A 71 1.61 -2.44 19.46
N TYR A 72 1.73 -1.10 19.37
CA TYR A 72 2.26 -0.40 18.19
C TYR A 72 3.54 -1.05 17.63
N GLU A 73 4.59 -1.24 18.44
CA GLU A 73 5.89 -1.76 17.97
C GLU A 73 5.79 -3.17 17.38
N GLU A 74 4.92 -4.03 17.91
CA GLU A 74 4.68 -5.38 17.38
C GLU A 74 3.89 -5.29 16.05
N LYS A 75 2.86 -4.45 16.01
CA LYS A 75 1.99 -4.29 14.84
C LYS A 75 2.73 -3.69 13.65
N ILE A 76 3.51 -2.62 13.85
CA ILE A 76 4.29 -2.02 12.75
C ILE A 76 5.33 -3.00 12.20
N LYS A 77 5.91 -3.85 13.06
CA LYS A 77 6.87 -4.87 12.61
C LYS A 77 6.16 -5.93 11.77
N MET A 78 5.02 -6.43 12.23
CA MET A 78 4.20 -7.39 11.49
C MET A 78 3.75 -6.85 10.13
N PHE A 79 3.34 -5.57 10.06
CA PHE A 79 2.96 -4.94 8.79
C PHE A 79 4.14 -4.79 7.82
N ALA A 80 5.35 -4.54 8.34
CA ALA A 80 6.55 -4.35 7.53
C ALA A 80 7.25 -5.66 7.11
N GLU A 81 6.87 -6.79 7.71
CA GLU A 81 7.29 -8.12 7.23
C GLU A 81 6.56 -8.46 5.93
N GLU A 82 7.24 -9.08 4.98
CA GLU A 82 6.61 -9.53 3.72
C GLU A 82 5.59 -10.63 4.01
N HIS A 83 4.36 -10.45 3.55
CA HIS A 83 3.26 -11.38 3.77
C HIS A 83 2.25 -11.36 2.62
N LEU A 84 1.23 -12.22 2.73
CA LEU A 84 0.09 -12.27 1.82
C LEU A 84 -1.19 -12.60 2.59
N HIS A 85 -2.32 -12.35 1.95
CA HIS A 85 -3.64 -12.69 2.46
C HIS A 85 -4.38 -13.61 1.49
N THR A 86 -5.31 -14.41 2.01
CA THR A 86 -6.20 -15.27 1.21
C THR A 86 -7.33 -14.51 0.53
N ASP A 87 -7.54 -13.26 0.96
CA ASP A 87 -8.56 -12.34 0.51
C ASP A 87 -7.89 -11.03 0.11
N ASP A 88 -8.60 -10.17 -0.62
CA ASP A 88 -8.08 -8.87 -1.02
C ASP A 88 -7.81 -7.98 0.21
N GLU A 89 -6.69 -7.28 0.19
CA GLU A 89 -6.42 -6.19 1.13
C GLU A 89 -6.84 -4.86 0.52
N ILE A 90 -7.87 -4.25 1.11
CA ILE A 90 -8.46 -2.98 0.66
C ILE A 90 -8.20 -1.92 1.73
N ARG A 91 -7.59 -0.80 1.33
CA ARG A 91 -7.24 0.30 2.25
C ARG A 91 -7.55 1.65 1.62
N TYR A 92 -8.42 2.40 2.30
CA TYR A 92 -8.65 3.81 2.02
C TYR A 92 -7.91 4.65 3.06
N VAL A 93 -7.07 5.59 2.63
CA VAL A 93 -6.33 6.47 3.54
C VAL A 93 -7.20 7.67 3.89
N ALA A 94 -7.79 7.66 5.08
CA ALA A 94 -8.55 8.80 5.59
C ALA A 94 -7.62 9.96 5.97
N GLU A 95 -6.53 9.68 6.69
CA GLU A 95 -5.56 10.66 7.15
C GLU A 95 -4.12 10.11 7.09
N GLY A 96 -3.16 11.00 6.89
CA GLY A 96 -1.74 10.66 6.91
C GLY A 96 -1.22 10.06 5.60
N SER A 97 -0.12 9.29 5.71
CA SER A 97 0.56 8.68 4.59
C SER A 97 1.33 7.42 5.00
N GLY A 98 1.71 6.61 4.01
CA GLY A 98 2.52 5.42 4.21
C GLY A 98 2.90 4.77 2.89
N TYR A 99 3.64 3.68 2.97
CA TYR A 99 4.07 2.90 1.81
C TYR A 99 3.43 1.53 1.79
N PHE A 100 2.86 1.17 0.64
CA PHE A 100 2.66 -0.23 0.29
C PHE A 100 3.78 -0.66 -0.64
N ASP A 101 4.52 -1.69 -0.26
CA ASP A 101 5.47 -2.35 -1.15
C ASP A 101 4.83 -3.64 -1.67
N VAL A 102 4.87 -3.86 -2.98
CA VAL A 102 4.33 -5.05 -3.66
C VAL A 102 5.39 -5.66 -4.58
N ARG A 103 5.36 -6.99 -4.74
CA ARG A 103 6.21 -7.69 -5.71
C ARG A 103 5.65 -7.55 -7.12
N ASP A 104 6.52 -7.24 -8.08
CA ASP A 104 6.20 -7.33 -9.50
C ASP A 104 6.41 -8.76 -10.05
N GLN A 105 6.28 -8.93 -11.37
CA GLN A 105 6.44 -10.24 -12.03
C GLN A 105 7.88 -10.77 -12.02
N ASP A 106 8.86 -9.89 -11.79
CA ASP A 106 10.29 -10.22 -11.70
C ASP A 106 10.75 -10.37 -10.23
N ASP A 107 9.82 -10.42 -9.28
CA ASP A 107 10.08 -10.46 -7.84
C ASP A 107 10.83 -9.21 -7.33
N LYS A 108 10.63 -8.05 -7.95
CA LYS A 108 11.19 -6.75 -7.50
C LYS A 108 10.16 -5.98 -6.69
N TRP A 109 10.63 -5.22 -5.70
CA TRP A 109 9.77 -4.35 -4.91
C TRP A 109 9.37 -3.08 -5.67
N ILE A 110 8.07 -2.90 -5.85
CA ILE A 110 7.45 -1.63 -6.21
C ILE A 110 6.92 -0.98 -4.95
N ARG A 111 7.40 0.21 -4.63
CA ARG A 111 6.88 1.06 -3.56
C ARG A 111 5.81 2.00 -4.09
N ILE A 112 4.69 2.07 -3.39
CA ILE A 112 3.55 2.93 -3.67
C ILE A 112 3.35 3.84 -2.46
N LEU A 113 3.56 5.15 -2.64
CA LEU A 113 3.21 6.13 -1.61
C LEU A 113 1.70 6.37 -1.65
N VAL A 114 1.03 6.06 -0.55
CA VAL A 114 -0.39 6.36 -0.35
C VAL A 114 -0.55 7.52 0.62
N GLU A 115 -1.47 8.43 0.31
CA GLU A 115 -1.79 9.64 1.07
C GLU A 115 -3.32 9.80 1.17
N THR A 116 -3.80 10.71 2.03
CA THR A 116 -5.23 11.00 2.20
C THR A 116 -6.03 11.03 0.88
N GLY A 117 -7.12 10.27 0.83
CA GLY A 117 -7.98 10.12 -0.35
C GLY A 117 -7.53 9.05 -1.34
N ASP A 118 -6.45 8.32 -1.06
CA ASP A 118 -6.02 7.18 -1.86
C ASP A 118 -6.73 5.90 -1.41
N LEU A 119 -7.30 5.18 -2.36
CA LEU A 119 -7.77 3.81 -2.20
C LEU A 119 -6.82 2.88 -2.94
N ILE A 120 -6.28 1.89 -2.24
CA ILE A 120 -5.50 0.80 -2.82
C ILE A 120 -6.17 -0.54 -2.55
N ILE A 121 -6.11 -1.43 -3.54
CA ILE A 121 -6.66 -2.78 -3.48
C ILE A 121 -5.57 -3.73 -3.94
N LEU A 122 -5.10 -4.56 -3.01
CA LEU A 122 -4.10 -5.59 -3.23
C LEU A 122 -4.83 -6.93 -3.40
N PRO A 123 -4.62 -7.65 -4.51
CA PRO A 123 -5.33 -8.89 -4.77
C PRO A 123 -4.87 -10.01 -3.83
N ALA A 124 -5.79 -10.91 -3.48
CA ALA A 124 -5.46 -12.12 -2.74
C ALA A 124 -4.22 -12.85 -3.31
N GLY A 125 -3.31 -13.27 -2.43
CA GLY A 125 -2.09 -13.99 -2.78
C GLY A 125 -0.91 -13.14 -3.23
N ILE A 126 -1.04 -11.81 -3.38
CA ILE A 126 0.12 -10.95 -3.68
C ILE A 126 1.03 -10.81 -2.46
N TYR A 127 2.34 -10.96 -2.66
CA TYR A 127 3.32 -10.60 -1.64
C TYR A 127 3.41 -9.08 -1.50
N HIS A 128 3.20 -8.61 -0.29
CA HIS A 128 3.20 -7.20 0.04
C HIS A 128 3.63 -6.94 1.48
N ARG A 129 3.84 -5.67 1.79
CA ARG A 129 4.00 -5.15 3.16
C ARG A 129 3.55 -3.70 3.23
N PHE A 130 3.26 -3.24 4.45
CA PHE A 130 2.96 -1.84 4.74
C PHE A 130 3.99 -1.23 5.69
N VAL A 131 4.43 -0.01 5.38
CA VAL A 131 5.38 0.74 6.20
C VAL A 131 4.85 2.15 6.43
N ALA A 132 4.63 2.52 7.69
CA ALA A 132 4.35 3.90 8.06
C ALA A 132 5.58 4.78 7.79
N ASP A 133 5.39 5.92 7.11
CA ASP A 133 6.50 6.80 6.71
C ASP A 133 6.99 7.73 7.84
N LYS A 134 6.20 7.88 8.92
CA LYS A 134 6.42 8.77 10.07
C LYS A 134 5.99 8.12 11.39
#